data_AF-A0A2N1U410-F1
#
_entry.id   AF-A0A2N1U410-F1
#
_cell.length_a   1.000
_cell.length_b   1.000
_cell.length_c   1.000
_cell.angle_alpha   90.00
_cell.angle_beta   90.00
_cell.angle_gamma   90.00
#
_symmetry.space_group_name_H-M   'P 1'
#
loop_
_entity.id
_entity.type
_entity.pdbx_description
1 polymer ?
#
loop_
_entity_poly.entity_id
_entity_poly.type
_entity_poly.pdbx_seq_one_letter_code
_entity_poly.pdbx_strand_id
1 'polypeptide(L)' 'MKSLKLVLLVLMVAALTAVVVQNQAPWPVRFLWMSGEMPGIILLFLTTAAGFIMGITVTLMMKRDNKQ' A
#
# COMPACT_ATOMS: atom_id res chain seq x y z
N MET A 1 13.13 23.81 9.00
CA MET A 1 12.39 23.12 7.91
C MET A 1 12.58 21.60 7.91
N LYS A 2 13.80 21.05 8.01
CA LYS A 2 14.03 19.59 8.04
C LYS A 2 13.37 18.90 9.23
N SER A 3 13.45 19.48 10.43
CA SER A 3 12.84 18.94 11.65
C SER A 3 11.31 18.92 11.58
N LEU A 4 10.69 19.94 10.99
CA LEU A 4 9.23 19.97 10.80
C LEU A 4 8.75 18.88 9.85
N LYS A 5 9.49 18.63 8.76
CA LYS A 5 9.21 17.52 7.83
C LYS A 5 9.33 16.16 8.53
N LEU A 6 10.34 15.98 9.38
CA LEU A 6 10.52 14.77 10.16
C LEU A 6 9.38 14.56 11.16
N VAL A 7 9.00 15.61 11.90
CA VAL A 7 7.87 15.56 12.85
C VAL A 7 6.56 15.21 12.13
N LEU A 8 6.29 15.84 10.99
CA LEU A 8 5.11 15.54 10.18
C LEU A 8 5.13 14.09 9.67
N LEU A 9 6.28 13.59 9.25
CA LEU A 9 6.43 12.22 8.78
C LEU A 9 6.21 11.21 9.92
N VAL A 10 6.73 11.48 11.11
CA VAL A 10 6.49 10.64 12.30
C VAL A 10 5.00 10.63 12.68
N LEU A 11 4.34 11.80 12.67
CA LEU A 11 2.90 11.90 12.92
C LEU A 11 2.10 11.11 11.88
N MET A 12 2.47 11.21 10.61
CA MET A 12 1.80 10.48 9.53
C MET A 12 1.96 8.97 9.69
N VAL A 13 3.16 8.48 10.03
CA VAL A 13 3.41 7.06 10.30
C VAL A 13 2.60 6.60 11.51
N ALA A 14 2.61 7.34 12.62
CA ALA A 14 1.86 6.98 13.81
C ALA A 14 0.34 6.92 13.56
N ALA A 15 -0.21 7.88 12.80
CA ALA A 15 -1.61 7.89 12.40
C ALA A 15 -1.95 6.66 11.53
N LEU A 16 -1.12 6.32 10.54
CA LEU A 16 -1.30 5.13 9.71
C LEU A 16 -1.25 3.84 10.54
N THR A 17 -0.30 3.73 11.48
CA THR A 17 -0.24 2.58 12.40
C THR A 17 -1.50 2.48 13.25
N ALA A 18 -2.03 3.59 13.75
CA ALA A 18 -3.29 3.58 14.51
C ALA A 18 -4.47 3.11 13.65
N VAL A 19 -4.59 3.56 12.40
CA VAL A 19 -5.62 3.07 11.47
C VAL A 19 -5.48 1.56 11.25
N VAL A 20 -4.26 1.06 11.07
CA VAL A 20 -3.99 -0.38 10.86
C VAL A 20 -4.42 -1.21 12.07
N VAL A 21 -4.06 -0.78 13.28
CA VAL A 21 -4.41 -1.47 14.53
C VAL A 21 -5.91 -1.43 14.79
N GLN A 22 -6.58 -0.32 14.46
CA GLN A 22 -8.04 -0.19 14.63
C GLN A 22 -8.83 -0.98 13.58
N ASN A 23 -8.27 -1.21 12.39
CA ASN A 23 -8.96 -1.86 11.26
C ASN A 23 -8.48 -3.30 11.04
N GLN A 24 -8.39 -4.09 12.12
CA GLN A 24 -8.09 -5.52 12.05
C GLN A 24 -9.33 -6.42 11.93
N ALA A 25 -10.48 -5.84 11.55
CA ALA A 25 -11.68 -6.63 11.30
C ALA A 25 -11.38 -7.74 10.27
N PRO A 26 -11.75 -9.01 10.54
CA PRO A 26 -11.54 -10.10 9.61
C PRO A 26 -12.49 -9.94 8.41
N TRP A 27 -11.92 -9.98 7.20
CA TRP A 27 -12.68 -9.94 5.96
C TRP A 27 -12.62 -11.33 5.32
N PRO A 28 -13.77 -11.88 4.90
CA PRO A 28 -13.80 -13.16 4.20
C PRO A 28 -13.17 -12.98 2.82
N VAL A 29 -12.12 -13.75 2.54
CA VAL A 29 -11.45 -13.76 1.23
C VAL A 29 -11.66 -15.11 0.56
N ARG A 30 -12.07 -15.07 -0.70
CA ARG A 30 -12.16 -16.23 -1.60
C ARG A 30 -11.29 -15.99 -2.81
N PHE A 31 -10.20 -16.74 -2.88
CA PHE A 31 -9.40 -16.93 -4.07
C PHE A 31 -9.85 -18.20 -4.80
N LEU A 32 -9.37 -18.37 -6.03
CA LEU A 32 -9.73 -19.50 -6.90
C LEU A 32 -9.49 -20.88 -6.25
N TRP A 33 -8.43 -21.02 -5.45
CA TRP A 33 -8.05 -22.28 -4.79
C TRP A 33 -7.93 -22.19 -3.26
N MET A 34 -8.32 -21.07 -2.67
CA MET A 34 -8.12 -20.81 -1.24
C MET A 34 -9.23 -19.93 -0.69
N SER A 35 -9.80 -20.31 0.45
CA SER A 35 -10.74 -19.49 1.21
C SER A 35 -10.23 -19.32 2.63
N GLY A 36 -10.39 -18.13 3.19
CA GLY A 36 -10.00 -17.84 4.58
C GLY A 36 -10.45 -16.47 5.03
N GLU A 37 -9.99 -16.07 6.20
CA GLU A 37 -10.22 -14.73 6.75
C GLU A 37 -8.89 -13.99 6.80
N MET A 38 -8.86 -12.75 6.32
CA MET A 38 -7.70 -11.87 6.45
C MET A 38 -8.12 -10.50 6.94
N PRO A 39 -7.30 -9.81 7.76
CA PRO A 39 -7.53 -8.40 8.07
C PRO A 39 -7.63 -7.55 6.81
N GLY A 40 -8.69 -6.76 6.68
CA GLY A 40 -8.93 -5.92 5.49
C GLY A 40 -7.76 -4.97 5.16
N ILE A 41 -7.02 -4.52 6.19
CA ILE A 41 -5.84 -3.68 6.02
C ILE A 41 -4.70 -4.36 5.25
N ILE A 42 -4.54 -5.68 5.38
CA ILE A 42 -3.54 -6.45 4.63
C ILE A 42 -3.92 -6.46 3.15
N LEU A 43 -5.20 -6.65 2.84
CA LEU A 43 -5.70 -6.60 1.46
C LEU A 43 -5.51 -5.21 0.84
N LEU A 44 -5.82 -4.14 1.58
CA LEU A 44 -5.60 -2.76 1.19
C LEU A 44 -4.12 -2.47 0.92
N PHE A 45 -3.22 -2.95 1.79
CA PHE A 45 -1.79 -2.76 1.62
C PHE A 45 -1.27 -3.51 0.39
N LEU A 46 -1.64 -4.78 0.22
CA LEU A 46 -1.22 -5.61 -0.91
C LEU A 46 -1.71 -5.03 -2.25
N THR A 47 -2.98 -4.63 -2.33
CA THR A 47 -3.55 -4.05 -3.55
C THR A 47 -2.91 -2.70 -3.90
N THR A 48 -2.69 -1.85 -2.90
CA THR A 48 -2.03 -0.55 -3.11
C THR A 48 -0.57 -0.72 -3.54
N ALA A 49 0.17 -1.62 -2.89
CA ALA A 49 1.56 -1.91 -3.25
C ALA A 49 1.69 -2.49 -4.66
N ALA A 50 0.84 -3.46 -5.02
CA ALA A 50 0.81 -4.04 -6.36
C ALA A 50 0.50 -2.98 -7.43
N GLY A 51 -0.52 -2.14 -7.20
CA GLY A 51 -0.88 -1.05 -8.11
C GLY A 51 0.23 -0.02 -8.28
N PHE A 52 0.91 0.35 -7.19
CA PHE A 52 2.05 1.27 -7.23
C PHE A 52 3.24 0.70 -8.01
N ILE A 53 3.63 -0.55 -7.75
CA ILE A 53 4.72 -1.23 -8.48
C ILE A 53 4.38 -1.34 -9.97
N MET A 54 3.14 -1.70 -10.31
CA MET A 54 2.69 -1.77 -11.70
C MET A 54 2.74 -0.40 -12.38
N GLY A 55 2.29 0.66 -11.70
CA GLY A 55 2.37 2.04 -12.20
C GLY A 55 3.79 2.51 -12.46
N ILE A 56 4.73 2.23 -11.54
CA ILE A 56 6.16 2.48 -11.76
C ILE A 56 6.67 1.70 -12.97
N THR A 57 6.35 0.41 -13.05
CA THR A 57 6.82 -0.47 -14.12
C THR A 57 6.38 0.04 -15.49
N VAL A 58 5.09 0.36 -15.65
CA VAL A 58 4.53 0.92 -16.89
C VAL A 58 5.21 2.25 -17.24
N THR A 59 5.36 3.15 -16.26
CA THR A 59 6.00 4.45 -16.47
C THR A 59 7.45 4.31 -16.95
N LEU A 60 8.21 3.36 -16.36
CA LEU A 60 9.59 3.09 -16.75
C LEU A 60 9.67 2.46 -18.15
N MET A 61 8.74 1.57 -18.51
CA MET A 61 8.67 0.99 -19.85
C MET A 61 8.38 2.05 -20.93
N MET A 62 7.41 2.94 -20.69
CA MET A 62 7.07 4.04 -21.62
C MET A 62 8.22 5.05 -21.77
N LYS A 63 8.92 5.37 -20.68
CA LYS A 63 10.09 6.26 -20.72
C LYS A 63 11.26 5.67 -21.51
N ARG A 64 11.38 4.33 -21.53
CA ARG A 64 12.42 3.64 -22.30
C ARG A 64 12.12 3.63 -23.80
N ASP A 65 10.85 3.61 -24.16
CA ASP A 65 10.37 3.64 -25.56
C ASP A 65 10.56 5.03 -26.18
N ASN A 66 10.26 6.11 -25.43
CA ASN A 66 10.46 7.50 -25.86
C ASN A 66 11.94 7.96 -25.94
N LYS A 67 12.90 7.06 -25.78
CA LYS A 67 14.34 7.35 -25.89
C LYS A 67 15.01 6.67 -27.10
N GLN A 68 14.22 6.04 -27.97
CA GLN A 68 14.59 5.72 -29.36
C GLN A 68 13.99 6.76 -30.30
#